data_AF-A0A519XX25-F1
#
_entry.id   AF-A0A519XX25-F1
#
_cell.length_a   1.000
_cell.length_b   1.000
_cell.length_c   1.000
_cell.angle_alpha   90.00
_cell.angle_beta   90.00
_cell.angle_gamma   90.00
#
_symmetry.space_group_name_H-M   'P 1'
#
loop_
_entity.id
_entity.type
_entity.pdbx_description
1 polymer ?
#
loop_
_entity_poly.entity_id
_entity_poly.type
_entity_poly.pdbx_seq_one_letter_code
_entity_poly.pdbx_strand_id
1 'polypeptide(L)'
;MRNKGIIIALTVIVSVLCAYFLFFTYVSRGVQQKAVAYATRNGKLNETQRQHYLDSVWRAPVFGPYTYRDVRQNELGLGLDLKGGMHVTLEVSPVEIVRAMAANSKEPAFNKALALAQERQKTNSGTPFTTLFYQAYQEVAPGKQLAPLFANSVNKDRKIDRTSTDSKVLAAINKEEEDAIDRSFDILRKRVDKFGVNQPNIQRVKGTGRIQVELPGVDNPDRVRKLLQGQAKLEFYEVWGQQEFAPYLIQLDKVLTDKEKAVAAAPAADTAKATTATAGDSSSLAAQLAKKTPASKAKTDSTTAAQQGGALTRYFTMP
;
A
#
# COMPACT_ATOMS: atom_id res chain seq x y z
N MET A 1 -25.33 56.24 3.89
CA MET A 1 -24.70 55.52 2.75
C MET A 1 -23.21 55.18 2.98
N ARG A 2 -22.75 55.01 4.23
CA ARG A 2 -21.31 54.89 4.59
C ARG A 2 -20.67 53.53 4.28
N ASN A 3 -21.46 52.49 4.00
CA ASN A 3 -20.94 51.13 3.80
C ASN A 3 -20.97 50.66 2.33
N LYS A 4 -21.47 51.48 1.38
CA LYS A 4 -21.60 51.10 -0.04
C LYS A 4 -20.24 50.75 -0.68
N GLY A 5 -19.19 51.49 -0.36
CA GLY A 5 -17.83 51.21 -0.87
C GLY A 5 -17.28 49.87 -0.39
N ILE A 6 -17.51 49.52 0.88
CA ILE A 6 -17.09 48.23 1.45
C ILE A 6 -17.87 47.08 0.81
N ILE A 7 -19.18 47.24 0.61
CA ILE A 7 -20.03 46.22 -0.03
C ILE A 7 -19.59 45.99 -1.48
N ILE A 8 -19.28 47.05 -2.24
CA ILE A 8 -18.79 46.95 -3.62
C ILE A 8 -17.41 46.29 -3.68
N ALA A 9 -16.48 46.69 -2.79
CA ALA A 9 -15.15 46.06 -2.73
C ALA A 9 -15.25 44.57 -2.39
N LEU A 10 -16.07 44.20 -1.40
CA LEU A 10 -16.29 42.81 -1.00
C LEU A 10 -16.95 41.99 -2.12
N THR A 11 -17.94 42.55 -2.84
CA THR A 11 -18.55 41.85 -3.97
C THR A 11 -17.56 41.63 -5.11
N VAL A 12 -16.73 42.62 -5.45
CA VAL A 12 -15.68 42.44 -6.47
C VAL A 12 -14.70 41.35 -6.05
N ILE A 13 -14.23 41.35 -4.79
CA ILE A 13 -13.32 40.31 -4.27
C ILE A 13 -13.96 38.92 -4.35
N VAL A 14 -15.22 38.78 -3.91
CA VAL A 14 -15.95 37.51 -3.95
C VAL A 14 -16.16 37.05 -5.40
N SER A 15 -16.53 37.96 -6.32
CA SER A 15 -16.69 37.63 -7.74
C SER A 15 -15.38 37.15 -8.38
N VAL A 16 -14.25 37.79 -8.05
CA VAL A 16 -12.92 37.37 -8.52
C VAL A 16 -12.55 35.99 -7.95
N LEU A 17 -12.81 35.74 -6.66
CA LEU A 17 -12.59 34.42 -6.05
C LEU A 17 -13.48 33.34 -6.70
N CYS A 18 -14.75 33.63 -6.97
CA CYS A 18 -15.64 32.70 -7.67
C CYS A 18 -15.13 32.39 -9.08
N ALA A 19 -14.70 33.40 -9.83
CA ALA A 19 -14.11 33.20 -11.16
C ALA A 19 -12.84 32.33 -11.09
N TYR A 20 -12.00 32.53 -10.08
CA TYR A 20 -10.81 31.72 -9.83
C TYR A 20 -11.15 30.23 -9.61
N PHE A 21 -12.06 29.89 -8.69
CA PHE A 21 -12.45 28.49 -8.43
C PHE A 21 -13.16 27.84 -9.62
N LEU A 22 -14.00 28.59 -10.34
CA LEU A 22 -14.66 28.11 -11.56
C LEU A 22 -13.65 27.83 -12.68
N PHE A 23 -12.63 28.65 -12.81
CA PHE A 23 -11.55 28.45 -13.77
C PHE A 23 -10.82 27.12 -13.55
N PHE A 24 -10.37 26.82 -12.32
CA PHE A 24 -9.74 25.53 -12.01
C PHE A 24 -10.69 24.35 -12.23
N THR A 25 -11.96 24.51 -11.90
CA THR A 25 -12.99 23.48 -12.16
C THR A 25 -13.14 23.20 -13.65
N TYR A 26 -13.10 24.24 -14.50
CA TYR A 26 -13.16 24.08 -15.95
C TYR A 26 -11.93 23.35 -16.51
N VAL A 27 -10.72 23.73 -16.07
CA VAL A 27 -9.47 23.06 -16.47
C VAL A 27 -9.47 21.59 -16.04
N SER A 28 -9.89 21.29 -14.81
CA SER A 28 -10.01 19.93 -14.29
C SER A 28 -10.92 19.05 -15.16
N ARG A 29 -12.13 19.56 -15.48
CA ARG A 29 -13.08 18.89 -16.37
C ARG A 29 -12.49 18.63 -17.76
N GLY A 30 -11.72 19.58 -18.29
CA GLY A 30 -11.04 19.43 -19.57
C GLY A 30 -10.02 18.28 -19.58
N VAL A 31 -9.23 18.11 -18.52
CA VAL A 31 -8.29 16.99 -18.39
C VAL A 31 -9.02 15.65 -18.27
N GLN A 32 -10.09 15.60 -17.48
CA GLN A 32 -10.89 14.39 -17.33
C GLN A 32 -11.53 13.96 -18.65
N GLN A 33 -12.05 14.90 -19.44
CA GLN A 33 -12.57 14.62 -20.78
C GLN A 33 -11.50 14.07 -21.72
N LYS A 34 -10.28 14.62 -21.69
CA LYS A 34 -9.14 14.08 -22.46
C LYS A 34 -8.78 12.64 -22.04
N ALA A 35 -8.82 12.35 -20.74
CA ALA A 35 -8.58 11.00 -20.23
C ALA A 35 -9.64 10.01 -20.72
N VAL A 36 -10.91 10.40 -20.70
CA VAL A 36 -12.02 9.59 -21.23
C VAL A 36 -11.87 9.37 -22.73
N ALA A 37 -11.53 10.42 -23.49
CA ALA A 37 -11.31 10.31 -24.93
C ALA A 37 -10.14 9.37 -25.27
N TYR A 38 -9.03 9.44 -24.52
CA TYR A 38 -7.88 8.55 -24.69
C TYR A 38 -8.23 7.09 -24.39
N ALA A 39 -9.05 6.86 -23.37
CA ALA A 39 -9.41 5.52 -22.90
C ALA A 39 -10.61 4.89 -23.62
N THR A 40 -11.29 5.63 -24.50
CA THR A 40 -12.45 5.14 -25.24
C THR A 40 -12.02 4.54 -26.57
N ARG A 41 -12.26 3.24 -26.76
CA ARG A 41 -12.03 2.55 -28.04
C ARG A 41 -13.29 1.80 -28.44
N ASN A 42 -13.78 2.02 -29.66
CA ASN A 42 -15.02 1.40 -30.18
C ASN A 42 -16.24 1.61 -29.26
N GLY A 43 -16.36 2.79 -28.64
CA GLY A 43 -17.46 3.12 -27.73
C GLY A 43 -17.41 2.43 -26.35
N LYS A 44 -16.38 1.63 -26.06
CA LYS A 44 -16.16 1.03 -24.74
C LYS A 44 -15.03 1.77 -24.02
N LEU A 45 -15.33 2.24 -22.81
CA LEU A 45 -14.35 2.90 -21.95
C LEU A 45 -13.49 1.85 -21.24
N ASN A 46 -12.17 1.92 -21.42
CA ASN A 46 -11.22 1.12 -20.66
C ASN A 46 -10.76 1.90 -19.43
N GLU A 47 -11.36 1.58 -18.28
CA GLU A 47 -11.13 2.30 -17.03
C GLU A 47 -9.65 2.25 -16.59
N THR A 48 -8.94 1.17 -16.87
CA THR A 48 -7.51 1.04 -16.56
C THR A 48 -6.67 2.03 -17.37
N GLN A 49 -6.97 2.21 -18.66
CA GLN A 49 -6.26 3.19 -19.49
C GLN A 49 -6.58 4.63 -19.09
N ARG A 50 -7.84 4.91 -18.69
CA ARG A 50 -8.24 6.22 -18.15
C ARG A 50 -7.42 6.53 -16.91
N GLN A 51 -7.30 5.56 -16.00
CA GLN A 51 -6.53 5.71 -14.77
C GLN A 51 -5.03 5.91 -15.04
N HIS A 52 -4.43 5.14 -15.96
CA HIS A 52 -3.02 5.34 -16.33
C HIS A 52 -2.77 6.73 -16.91
N TYR A 53 -3.68 7.23 -17.75
CA TYR A 53 -3.59 8.60 -18.25
C TYR A 53 -3.62 9.61 -17.10
N LEU A 54 -4.62 9.52 -16.22
CA LEU A 54 -4.77 10.41 -15.06
C LEU A 54 -3.57 10.36 -14.11
N ASP A 55 -2.96 9.20 -13.92
CA ASP A 55 -1.74 9.03 -13.09
C ASP A 55 -0.53 9.71 -13.74
N SER A 56 -0.39 9.57 -15.06
CA SER A 56 0.71 10.19 -15.82
C SER A 56 0.65 11.72 -15.80
N VAL A 57 -0.56 12.29 -15.86
CA VAL A 57 -0.76 13.75 -15.85
C VAL A 57 -0.82 14.32 -14.42
N TRP A 58 -0.88 13.48 -13.39
CA TRP A 58 -1.06 13.91 -12.00
C TRP A 58 -0.06 14.98 -11.54
N ARG A 59 1.22 14.81 -11.91
CA ARG A 59 2.32 15.73 -11.60
C ARG A 59 2.75 16.59 -12.79
N ALA A 60 2.12 16.41 -13.96
CA ALA A 60 2.44 17.19 -15.14
C ALA A 60 1.77 18.58 -15.05
N PRO A 61 2.43 19.63 -15.57
CA PRO A 61 1.79 20.94 -15.72
C PRO A 61 0.64 20.84 -16.72
N VAL A 62 -0.56 21.24 -16.30
CA VAL A 62 -1.76 21.25 -17.15
C VAL A 62 -2.05 22.67 -17.64
N PHE A 63 -1.82 23.66 -16.78
CA PHE A 63 -2.06 25.05 -17.09
C PHE A 63 -1.00 25.94 -16.43
N GLY A 64 -0.14 26.56 -17.25
CA GLY A 64 0.98 27.37 -16.75
C GLY A 64 1.86 26.57 -15.78
N PRO A 65 2.16 27.10 -14.58
CA PRO A 65 2.93 26.38 -13.56
C PRO A 65 2.11 25.37 -12.74
N TYR A 66 0.79 25.31 -12.90
CA TYR A 66 -0.08 24.48 -12.07
C TYR A 66 -0.15 23.04 -12.58
N THR A 67 0.14 22.09 -11.69
CA THR A 67 0.00 20.66 -11.99
C THR A 67 -1.44 20.21 -11.88
N TYR A 68 -1.78 19.05 -12.47
CA TYR A 68 -3.14 18.50 -12.34
C TYR A 68 -3.56 18.32 -10.86
N ARG A 69 -2.62 17.92 -10.01
CA ARG A 69 -2.83 17.84 -8.55
C ARG A 69 -3.25 19.19 -7.96
N ASP A 70 -2.56 20.27 -8.31
CA ASP A 70 -2.85 21.60 -7.74
C ASP A 70 -4.19 22.13 -8.27
N VAL A 71 -4.52 21.84 -9.53
CA VAL A 71 -5.84 22.13 -10.11
C VAL A 71 -6.95 21.37 -9.37
N ARG A 72 -6.74 20.08 -9.07
CA ARG A 72 -7.68 19.24 -8.30
C ARG A 72 -7.87 19.72 -6.86
N GLN A 73 -6.84 20.27 -6.23
CA GLN A 73 -6.94 20.83 -4.87
C GLN A 73 -7.71 22.16 -4.83
N ASN A 74 -7.66 22.94 -5.92
CA ASN A 74 -8.32 24.23 -6.02
C ASN A 74 -9.65 24.19 -6.82
N GLU A 75 -10.14 23.02 -7.22
CA GLU A 75 -11.44 22.93 -7.88
C GLU A 75 -12.59 23.14 -6.88
N LEU A 76 -13.80 23.37 -7.38
CA LEU A 76 -14.96 23.49 -6.50
C LEU A 76 -15.32 22.12 -5.90
N GLY A 77 -15.52 22.08 -4.57
CA GLY A 77 -16.00 20.90 -3.86
C GLY A 77 -17.47 20.63 -4.15
N LEU A 78 -17.74 19.78 -5.13
CA LEU A 78 -19.11 19.42 -5.55
C LEU A 78 -19.78 18.39 -4.61
N GLY A 79 -19.07 17.89 -3.60
CA GLY A 79 -19.58 16.83 -2.72
C GLY A 79 -19.70 15.46 -3.39
N LEU A 80 -20.10 14.44 -2.63
CA LEU A 80 -20.22 13.06 -3.12
C LEU A 80 -21.34 12.89 -4.14
N ASP A 81 -22.47 13.57 -3.91
CA ASP A 81 -23.67 13.43 -4.74
C ASP A 81 -23.46 13.96 -6.17
N LEU A 82 -22.90 15.17 -6.31
CA LEU A 82 -22.73 15.80 -7.62
C LEU A 82 -21.45 15.36 -8.36
N LYS A 83 -20.41 14.95 -7.63
CA LYS A 83 -19.11 14.55 -8.21
C LYS A 83 -18.95 13.05 -8.35
N GLY A 84 -19.80 12.28 -7.66
CA GLY A 84 -19.54 10.87 -7.38
C GLY A 84 -18.33 10.67 -6.47
N GLY A 85 -18.00 9.42 -6.17
CA GLY A 85 -16.85 9.06 -5.34
C GLY A 85 -17.11 7.82 -4.51
N MET A 86 -16.61 7.83 -3.27
CA MET A 86 -16.69 6.67 -2.37
C MET A 86 -17.15 7.09 -0.97
N HIS A 87 -18.13 6.37 -0.42
CA HIS A 87 -18.50 6.40 1.00
C HIS A 87 -18.11 5.06 1.63
N VAL A 88 -17.40 5.11 2.75
CA VAL A 88 -16.94 3.93 3.49
C VAL A 88 -17.21 4.13 4.97
N THR A 89 -17.78 3.11 5.61
CA THR A 89 -17.82 3.02 7.08
C THR A 89 -16.76 2.02 7.52
N LEU A 90 -15.85 2.47 8.37
CA LEU A 90 -14.78 1.67 8.98
C LEU A 90 -15.11 1.48 10.46
N GLU A 91 -14.79 0.32 11.01
CA GLU A 91 -14.96 0.03 12.45
C GLU A 91 -13.62 -0.43 13.02
N VAL A 92 -13.27 0.09 14.19
CA VAL A 92 -12.10 -0.39 14.93
C VAL A 92 -12.50 -1.68 15.64
N SER A 93 -11.75 -2.76 15.44
CA SER A 93 -12.08 -4.06 16.04
C SER A 93 -11.81 -4.06 17.55
N PRO A 94 -12.85 -4.12 18.42
CA PRO A 94 -12.64 -4.13 19.86
C PRO A 94 -12.06 -5.47 20.34
N VAL A 95 -12.26 -6.56 19.57
CA VAL A 95 -11.66 -7.88 19.81
C VAL A 95 -10.14 -7.81 19.78
N GLU A 96 -9.57 -7.14 18.77
CA GLU A 96 -8.11 -7.01 18.64
C GLU A 96 -7.52 -6.13 19.75
N ILE A 97 -8.27 -5.13 20.22
CA ILE A 97 -7.85 -4.29 21.36
C ILE A 97 -7.77 -5.13 22.64
N VAL A 98 -8.83 -5.88 22.95
CA VAL A 98 -8.85 -6.74 24.14
C VAL A 98 -7.75 -7.80 24.07
N ARG A 99 -7.52 -8.41 22.89
CA ARG A 99 -6.44 -9.37 22.67
C ARG A 99 -5.06 -8.75 22.84
N ALA A 100 -4.83 -7.56 22.27
CA ALA A 100 -3.56 -6.84 22.37
C ALA A 100 -3.27 -6.43 23.82
N MET A 101 -4.29 -5.94 24.54
CA MET A 101 -4.17 -5.63 25.97
C MET A 101 -3.90 -6.88 26.82
N ALA A 102 -4.39 -8.06 26.44
CA ALA A 102 -4.06 -9.32 27.08
C ALA A 102 -2.71 -9.91 26.63
N ALA A 103 -1.85 -9.12 25.98
CA ALA A 103 -0.56 -9.54 25.42
C ALA A 103 -0.65 -10.79 24.53
N ASN A 104 -1.72 -10.89 23.72
CA ASN A 104 -2.01 -12.06 22.88
C ASN A 104 -2.09 -13.37 23.66
N SER A 105 -2.75 -13.34 24.83
CA SER A 105 -2.94 -14.51 25.68
C SER A 105 -3.50 -15.72 24.91
N LYS A 106 -2.84 -16.87 25.09
CA LYS A 106 -3.24 -18.16 24.52
C LYS A 106 -4.21 -18.95 25.42
N GLU A 107 -4.73 -18.34 26.48
CA GLU A 107 -5.66 -19.04 27.37
C GLU A 107 -6.93 -19.47 26.59
N PRO A 108 -7.32 -20.75 26.63
CA PRO A 108 -8.49 -21.22 25.90
C PRO A 108 -9.80 -20.56 26.34
N ALA A 109 -9.96 -20.30 27.64
CA ALA A 109 -11.18 -19.67 28.18
C ALA A 109 -11.33 -18.23 27.70
N PHE A 110 -10.26 -17.42 27.76
CA PHE A 110 -10.22 -16.07 27.19
C PHE A 110 -10.57 -16.03 25.70
N ASN A 111 -9.95 -16.89 24.89
CA ASN A 111 -10.22 -16.91 23.44
C ASN A 111 -11.65 -17.36 23.12
N LYS A 112 -12.20 -18.31 23.88
CA LYS A 112 -13.60 -18.72 23.77
C LYS A 112 -14.55 -17.60 24.18
N ALA A 113 -14.24 -16.86 25.24
CA ALA A 113 -15.01 -15.69 25.68
C ALA A 113 -15.02 -14.58 24.63
N LEU A 114 -13.87 -14.28 23.99
CA LEU A 114 -13.80 -13.31 22.89
C LEU A 114 -14.67 -13.72 21.70
N ALA A 115 -14.62 -15.00 21.29
CA ALA A 115 -15.44 -15.50 20.18
C ALA A 115 -16.94 -15.39 20.50
N LEU A 116 -17.35 -15.81 21.71
CA LEU A 116 -18.74 -15.72 22.17
C LEU A 116 -19.22 -14.26 22.23
N ALA A 117 -18.38 -13.34 22.74
CA ALA A 117 -18.69 -11.92 22.79
C ALA A 117 -18.85 -11.32 21.39
N GLN A 118 -18.00 -11.70 20.43
CA GLN A 118 -18.08 -11.27 19.05
C GLN A 118 -19.37 -11.77 18.38
N GLU A 119 -19.81 -13.00 18.65
CA GLU A 119 -21.10 -13.50 18.17
C GLU A 119 -22.28 -12.73 18.78
N ARG A 120 -22.24 -12.44 20.09
CA ARG A 120 -23.27 -11.64 20.78
C ARG A 120 -23.35 -10.21 20.27
N GLN A 121 -22.23 -9.63 19.84
CA GLN A 121 -22.21 -8.27 19.29
C GLN A 121 -22.94 -8.17 17.95
N LYS A 122 -23.02 -9.27 17.18
CA LYS A 122 -23.78 -9.32 15.92
C LYS A 122 -25.30 -9.16 16.14
N THR A 123 -25.81 -9.67 17.26
CA THR A 123 -27.24 -9.59 17.61
C THR A 123 -27.56 -8.42 18.54
N ASN A 124 -26.57 -7.92 19.29
CA ASN A 124 -26.73 -6.85 20.28
C ASN A 124 -25.84 -5.64 19.96
N SER A 125 -26.10 -4.97 18.85
CA SER A 125 -25.30 -3.81 18.40
C SER A 125 -25.41 -2.57 19.30
N GLY A 126 -26.36 -2.53 20.23
CA GLY A 126 -26.53 -1.42 21.18
C GLY A 126 -25.74 -1.56 22.48
N THR A 127 -25.16 -2.74 22.75
CA THR A 127 -24.42 -3.01 23.98
C THR A 127 -22.91 -2.88 23.72
N PRO A 128 -22.14 -2.17 24.57
CA PRO A 128 -20.69 -2.08 24.43
C PRO A 128 -20.04 -3.46 24.43
N PHE A 129 -19.04 -3.65 23.57
CA PHE A 129 -18.34 -4.93 23.45
C PHE A 129 -17.71 -5.39 24.76
N THR A 130 -17.17 -4.47 25.56
CA THR A 130 -16.55 -4.76 26.86
C THR A 130 -17.50 -5.42 27.84
N THR A 131 -18.77 -5.02 27.84
CA THR A 131 -19.83 -5.62 28.66
C THR A 131 -20.15 -7.04 28.18
N LEU A 132 -20.29 -7.23 26.87
CA LEU A 132 -20.54 -8.56 26.28
C LEU A 132 -19.38 -9.51 26.54
N PHE A 133 -18.15 -9.01 26.44
CA PHE A 133 -16.92 -9.74 26.76
C PHE A 133 -16.88 -10.16 28.22
N TYR A 134 -17.17 -9.26 29.16
CA TYR A 134 -17.20 -9.60 30.59
C TYR A 134 -18.23 -10.70 30.90
N GLN A 135 -19.44 -10.58 30.35
CA GLN A 135 -20.49 -11.60 30.52
C GLN A 135 -20.07 -12.95 29.94
N ALA A 136 -19.50 -12.95 28.73
CA ALA A 136 -18.99 -14.16 28.10
C ALA A 136 -17.85 -14.80 28.92
N TYR A 137 -16.96 -13.99 29.48
CA TYR A 137 -15.86 -14.47 30.30
C TYR A 137 -16.34 -15.12 31.60
N GLN A 138 -17.28 -14.50 32.29
CA GLN A 138 -17.88 -15.06 33.52
C GLN A 138 -18.64 -16.37 33.27
N GLU A 139 -19.20 -16.56 32.07
CA GLU A 139 -19.86 -17.82 31.69
C GLU A 139 -18.86 -18.93 31.39
N VAL A 140 -17.77 -18.62 30.68
CA VAL A 140 -16.75 -19.61 30.32
C VAL A 140 -15.84 -19.97 31.51
N ALA A 141 -15.58 -19.01 32.39
CA ALA A 141 -14.69 -19.14 33.54
C ALA A 141 -15.32 -18.50 34.80
N PRO A 142 -16.34 -19.14 35.39
CA PRO A 142 -17.04 -18.57 36.54
C PRO A 142 -16.09 -18.36 37.73
N GLY A 143 -16.13 -17.17 38.32
CA GLY A 143 -15.35 -16.82 39.51
C GLY A 143 -13.87 -16.51 39.25
N LYS A 144 -13.41 -16.52 38.00
CA LYS A 144 -12.06 -16.04 37.66
C LYS A 144 -12.05 -14.52 37.46
N GLN A 145 -11.04 -13.87 38.00
CA GLN A 145 -10.78 -12.45 37.77
C GLN A 145 -10.11 -12.23 36.41
N LEU A 146 -10.37 -11.08 35.79
CA LEU A 146 -9.72 -10.68 34.54
C LEU A 146 -8.29 -10.20 34.78
N ALA A 147 -8.03 -9.56 35.92
CA ALA A 147 -6.76 -8.89 36.20
C ALA A 147 -5.49 -9.73 35.92
N PRO A 148 -5.41 -11.04 36.23
CA PRO A 148 -4.23 -11.85 35.90
C PRO A 148 -3.90 -11.94 34.40
N LEU A 149 -4.90 -11.84 33.51
CA LEU A 149 -4.71 -11.86 32.05
C LEU A 149 -4.18 -10.51 31.51
N PHE A 150 -4.54 -9.42 32.19
CA PHE A 150 -4.17 -8.05 31.79
C PHE A 150 -3.00 -7.48 32.58
N ALA A 151 -2.53 -8.15 33.64
CA ALA A 151 -1.34 -7.77 34.39
C ALA A 151 -0.05 -8.17 33.66
N ASN A 152 0.22 -7.48 32.55
CA ASN A 152 1.38 -7.70 31.67
C ASN A 152 2.12 -6.38 31.39
N SER A 153 3.27 -6.47 30.72
CA SER A 153 4.11 -5.29 30.42
C SER A 153 3.40 -4.24 29.57
N VAL A 154 2.45 -4.63 28.71
CA VAL A 154 1.68 -3.73 27.84
C VAL A 154 0.80 -2.78 28.66
N ASN A 155 0.33 -3.22 29.82
CA ASN A 155 -0.59 -2.46 30.68
C ASN A 155 0.07 -1.80 31.89
N LYS A 156 1.41 -1.75 31.93
CA LYS A 156 2.15 -1.12 33.04
C LYS A 156 1.78 0.37 33.20
N ASP A 157 1.68 1.09 32.10
CA ASP A 157 1.29 2.51 32.08
C ASP A 157 -0.18 2.71 32.50
N ARG A 158 -1.01 1.68 32.33
CA ARG A 158 -2.43 1.64 32.73
C ARG A 158 -2.62 1.23 34.21
N LYS A 159 -1.52 0.96 34.94
CA LYS A 159 -1.51 0.56 36.36
C LYS A 159 -2.39 -0.68 36.64
N ILE A 160 -2.38 -1.67 35.74
CA ILE A 160 -3.13 -2.91 35.92
C ILE A 160 -2.22 -3.97 36.55
N ASP A 161 -2.45 -4.27 37.82
CA ASP A 161 -1.79 -5.33 38.58
C ASP A 161 -2.68 -6.58 38.70
N ARG A 162 -2.09 -7.74 39.08
CA ARG A 162 -2.80 -9.03 39.21
C ARG A 162 -3.95 -9.00 40.23
N THR A 163 -3.95 -8.03 41.14
CA THR A 163 -4.95 -7.83 42.20
C THR A 163 -5.95 -6.72 41.85
N SER A 164 -5.90 -6.17 40.64
CA SER A 164 -6.86 -5.15 40.20
C SER A 164 -8.28 -5.71 40.16
N THR A 165 -9.26 -4.84 40.39
CA THR A 165 -10.67 -5.22 40.23
C THR A 165 -11.04 -5.34 38.76
N ASP A 166 -12.01 -6.21 38.45
CA ASP A 166 -12.48 -6.38 37.07
C ASP A 166 -13.04 -5.08 36.49
N SER A 167 -13.71 -4.27 37.32
CA SER A 167 -14.19 -2.93 36.92
C SER A 167 -13.07 -2.01 36.44
N LYS A 168 -11.90 -2.03 37.10
CA LYS A 168 -10.73 -1.25 36.68
C LYS A 168 -10.18 -1.75 35.33
N VAL A 169 -10.16 -3.06 35.11
CA VAL A 169 -9.73 -3.65 33.83
C VAL A 169 -10.70 -3.24 32.71
N LEU A 170 -12.01 -3.35 32.94
CA LEU A 170 -13.02 -2.96 31.95
C LEU A 170 -12.96 -1.46 31.61
N ALA A 171 -12.76 -0.60 32.61
CA ALA A 171 -12.57 0.83 32.38
C ALA A 171 -11.32 1.12 31.53
N ALA A 172 -10.22 0.40 31.77
CA ALA A 172 -9.01 0.52 30.97
C ALA A 172 -9.20 0.04 29.53
N ILE A 173 -9.96 -1.04 29.31
CA ILE A 173 -10.30 -1.52 27.95
C ILE A 173 -11.15 -0.48 27.22
N ASN A 174 -12.21 0.03 27.84
CA ASN A 174 -13.05 1.08 27.24
C ASN A 174 -12.25 2.33 26.87
N LYS A 175 -11.31 2.73 27.73
CA LYS A 175 -10.41 3.85 27.45
C LYS A 175 -9.49 3.55 26.27
N GLU A 176 -8.89 2.36 26.22
CA GLU A 176 -8.04 1.96 25.11
C GLU A 176 -8.81 1.88 23.78
N GLU A 177 -10.08 1.49 23.83
CA GLU A 177 -10.98 1.48 22.68
C GLU A 177 -11.18 2.89 22.11
N GLU A 178 -11.50 3.87 22.94
CA GLU A 178 -11.61 5.28 22.52
C GLU A 178 -10.26 5.81 22.00
N ASP A 179 -9.16 5.57 22.72
CA ASP A 179 -7.82 6.00 22.31
C ASP A 179 -7.39 5.34 20.97
N ALA A 180 -7.84 4.10 20.69
CA ALA A 180 -7.61 3.42 19.42
C ALA A 180 -8.44 4.00 18.27
N ILE A 181 -9.69 4.38 18.53
CA ILE A 181 -10.55 5.11 17.57
C ILE A 181 -9.90 6.46 17.22
N ASP A 182 -9.36 7.15 18.21
CA ASP A 182 -8.70 8.43 18.04
C ASP A 182 -7.47 8.35 17.14
N ARG A 183 -6.58 7.41 17.46
CA ARG A 183 -5.39 7.12 16.64
C ARG A 183 -5.79 6.70 15.23
N SER A 184 -6.81 5.87 15.09
CA SER A 184 -7.29 5.41 13.77
C SER A 184 -7.84 6.56 12.94
N PHE A 185 -8.61 7.47 13.54
CA PHE A 185 -9.12 8.66 12.89
C PHE A 185 -7.99 9.56 12.35
N ASP A 186 -6.97 9.82 13.17
CA ASP A 186 -5.83 10.64 12.76
C ASP A 186 -5.00 9.98 11.64
N ILE A 187 -4.84 8.66 11.70
CA ILE A 187 -4.17 7.88 10.64
C ILE A 187 -4.98 7.98 9.33
N LEU A 188 -6.28 7.76 9.38
CA LEU A 188 -7.15 7.82 8.20
C LEU A 188 -7.13 9.22 7.58
N ARG A 189 -7.21 10.27 8.40
CA ARG A 189 -7.08 11.66 7.94
C ARG A 189 -5.77 11.88 7.17
N LYS A 190 -4.63 11.54 7.78
CA LYS A 190 -3.30 11.68 7.16
C LYS A 190 -3.15 10.85 5.87
N ARG A 191 -3.83 9.70 5.76
CA ARG A 191 -3.81 8.87 4.53
C ARG A 191 -4.65 9.47 3.42
N VAL A 192 -5.84 9.97 3.77
CA VAL A 192 -6.75 10.60 2.81
C VAL A 192 -6.14 11.86 2.22
N ASP A 193 -5.45 12.66 3.03
CA ASP A 193 -4.75 13.88 2.57
C ASP A 193 -3.75 13.59 1.43
N LYS A 194 -3.17 12.38 1.38
CA LYS A 194 -2.21 11.97 0.35
C LYS A 194 -2.84 11.64 -1.00
N PHE A 195 -4.15 11.36 -1.06
CA PHE A 195 -4.82 11.01 -2.32
C PHE A 195 -5.16 12.22 -3.20
N GLY A 196 -5.03 13.44 -2.67
CA GLY A 196 -5.38 14.65 -3.41
C GLY A 196 -6.86 14.73 -3.76
N VAL A 197 -7.72 14.11 -2.95
CA VAL A 197 -9.16 14.34 -2.98
C VAL A 197 -9.45 15.74 -2.44
N ASN A 198 -10.39 16.42 -3.06
CA ASN A 198 -10.80 17.75 -2.64
C ASN A 198 -11.91 17.63 -1.59
N GLN A 199 -11.70 18.19 -0.39
CA GLN A 199 -12.66 18.19 0.73
C GLN A 199 -13.14 16.79 1.15
N PRO A 200 -12.24 15.92 1.64
CA PRO A 200 -12.69 14.69 2.28
C PRO A 200 -13.49 14.99 3.55
N ASN A 201 -14.59 14.28 3.75
CA ASN A 201 -15.37 14.35 4.97
C ASN A 201 -15.14 13.07 5.80
N ILE A 202 -14.55 13.23 6.98
CA ILE A 202 -14.21 12.13 7.89
C ILE A 202 -14.87 12.42 9.22
N GLN A 203 -15.78 11.56 9.65
CA GLN A 203 -16.57 11.76 10.86
C GLN A 203 -16.55 10.53 11.74
N ARG A 204 -16.46 10.75 13.06
CA ARG A 204 -16.62 9.69 14.04
C ARG A 204 -18.09 9.55 14.41
N VAL A 205 -18.59 8.32 14.38
CA VAL A 205 -19.94 7.99 14.84
C VAL A 205 -19.85 7.72 16.34
N LYS A 206 -20.12 8.77 17.13
CA LYS A 206 -20.01 8.73 18.59
C LYS A 206 -20.75 7.51 19.17
N GLY A 207 -20.09 6.79 20.08
CA GLY A 207 -20.67 5.66 20.79
C GLY A 207 -20.74 4.33 20.02
N THR A 208 -20.21 4.26 18.80
CA THR A 208 -20.27 3.02 17.98
C THR A 208 -18.91 2.47 17.54
N GLY A 209 -17.82 3.19 17.82
CA GLY A 209 -16.48 2.81 17.33
C GLY A 209 -16.29 2.88 15.81
N ARG A 210 -17.23 3.51 15.11
CA ARG A 210 -17.24 3.62 13.64
C ARG A 210 -16.76 4.98 13.17
N ILE A 211 -16.07 4.96 12.03
CA ILE A 211 -15.56 6.13 11.33
C ILE A 211 -16.17 6.13 9.93
N GLN A 212 -16.95 7.16 9.62
CA GLN A 212 -17.49 7.40 8.29
C GLN A 212 -16.51 8.24 7.49
N VAL A 213 -16.24 7.81 6.26
CA VAL A 213 -15.28 8.43 5.35
C VAL A 213 -15.95 8.64 3.99
N GLU A 214 -16.01 9.88 3.55
CA GLU A 214 -16.57 10.29 2.28
C GLU A 214 -15.49 11.00 1.45
N LEU A 215 -15.25 10.47 0.26
CA LEU A 215 -14.17 10.88 -0.62
C LEU A 215 -14.75 11.23 -1.99
N PRO A 216 -15.11 12.51 -2.22
CA PRO A 216 -15.69 12.95 -3.48
C PRO A 216 -14.64 13.04 -4.59
N GLY A 217 -15.00 12.58 -5.78
CA GLY A 217 -14.14 12.62 -6.97
C GLY A 217 -12.97 11.63 -6.95
N VAL A 218 -13.06 10.55 -6.17
CA VAL A 218 -12.14 9.41 -6.23
C VAL A 218 -12.31 8.68 -7.56
N ASP A 219 -11.23 8.55 -8.33
CA ASP A 219 -11.24 7.87 -9.62
C ASP A 219 -11.07 6.34 -9.50
N ASN A 220 -10.35 5.84 -8.49
CA ASN A 220 -10.10 4.40 -8.28
C ASN A 220 -10.46 3.98 -6.84
N PRO A 221 -11.66 3.40 -6.61
CA PRO A 221 -12.11 3.00 -5.28
C PRO A 221 -11.30 1.83 -4.70
N ASP A 222 -10.81 0.90 -5.52
CA ASP A 222 -10.04 -0.25 -5.04
C ASP A 222 -8.66 0.16 -4.50
N ARG A 223 -7.99 1.12 -5.16
CA ARG A 223 -6.74 1.72 -4.70
C ARG A 223 -6.95 2.40 -3.34
N VAL A 224 -8.04 3.15 -3.19
CA VAL A 224 -8.36 3.82 -1.92
C VAL A 224 -8.70 2.81 -0.84
N ARG A 225 -9.53 1.81 -1.13
CA ARG A 225 -9.84 0.71 -0.21
C ARG A 225 -8.57 0.06 0.31
N LYS A 226 -7.63 -0.31 -0.58
CA LYS A 226 -6.36 -0.92 -0.19
C LYS A 226 -5.53 -0.03 0.74
N LEU A 227 -5.51 1.29 0.52
CA LEU A 227 -4.79 2.21 1.40
C LEU A 227 -5.50 2.42 2.74
N LEU A 228 -6.83 2.50 2.75
CA LEU A 228 -7.60 2.65 3.99
C LEU A 228 -7.51 1.38 4.86
N GLN A 229 -7.47 0.19 4.24
CA GLN A 229 -7.30 -1.10 4.92
C GLN A 229 -5.85 -1.41 5.32
N GLY A 230 -4.86 -0.79 4.66
CA GLY A 230 -3.45 -1.08 4.91
C GLY A 230 -3.08 -0.91 6.39
N GLN A 231 -2.31 -1.84 6.95
CA GLN A 231 -1.81 -1.70 8.31
C GLN A 231 -0.62 -0.72 8.32
N ALA A 232 -0.60 0.26 9.22
CA ALA A 232 0.54 1.17 9.38
C ALA A 232 1.60 0.56 10.30
N LYS A 233 2.15 -0.60 9.92
CA LYS A 233 3.25 -1.24 10.64
C LYS A 233 4.57 -0.69 10.09
N LEU A 234 5.23 0.19 10.86
CA LEU A 234 6.58 0.65 10.55
C LEU A 234 7.57 -0.26 11.27
N GLU A 235 8.32 -1.04 10.50
CA GLU A 235 9.38 -1.90 11.02
C GLU A 235 10.73 -1.32 10.61
N PHE A 236 11.63 -1.21 11.57
CA PHE A 236 13.02 -0.86 11.31
C PHE A 236 13.80 -2.15 11.18
N TYR A 237 14.37 -2.37 10.00
CA TYR A 237 15.28 -3.48 9.75
C TYR A 237 16.70 -2.95 9.70
N GLU A 238 17.61 -3.67 10.35
CA GLU A 238 19.03 -3.47 10.13
C GLU A 238 19.38 -3.97 8.73
N VAL A 239 20.00 -3.10 7.93
CA VAL A 239 20.42 -3.40 6.56
C VAL A 239 21.92 -3.42 6.49
N TRP A 240 22.46 -4.36 5.71
CA TRP A 240 23.90 -4.47 5.54
C TRP A 240 24.37 -3.44 4.52
N GLY A 241 25.38 -2.67 4.88
CA GLY A 241 25.99 -1.70 3.99
C GLY A 241 26.78 -2.38 2.88
N GLN A 242 26.98 -1.71 1.74
CA GLN A 242 27.82 -2.21 0.64
C GLN A 242 29.20 -2.67 1.13
N GLN A 243 29.78 -1.91 2.06
CA GLN A 243 31.09 -2.17 2.65
C GLN A 243 31.16 -3.48 3.43
N GLU A 244 30.03 -3.92 4.00
CA GLU A 244 29.95 -5.12 4.83
C GLU A 244 29.82 -6.39 3.98
N PHE A 245 29.07 -6.35 2.87
CA PHE A 245 28.87 -7.54 2.03
C PHE A 245 29.80 -7.65 0.81
N ALA A 246 30.39 -6.55 0.33
CA ALA A 246 31.34 -6.55 -0.80
C ALA A 246 32.52 -7.55 -0.67
N PRO A 247 33.22 -7.68 0.48
CA PRO A 247 34.34 -8.62 0.58
C PRO A 247 33.90 -10.08 0.41
N TYR A 248 32.69 -10.43 0.84
CA TYR A 248 32.16 -11.78 0.66
C TYR A 248 31.86 -12.10 -0.81
N LEU A 249 31.37 -11.12 -1.58
CA LEU A 249 31.17 -11.29 -3.02
C LEU A 249 32.50 -11.49 -3.76
N ILE A 250 33.55 -10.75 -3.38
CA ILE A 250 34.89 -10.89 -3.98
C ILE A 250 35.49 -12.26 -3.63
N GLN A 251 35.32 -12.75 -2.40
CA GLN A 251 35.78 -14.08 -2.01
C GLN A 251 35.05 -15.19 -2.77
N LEU A 252 33.73 -15.04 -2.93
CA LEU A 252 32.92 -15.99 -3.69
C LEU A 252 33.34 -16.03 -5.16
N ASP A 253 33.67 -14.88 -5.75
CA ASP A 253 34.19 -14.77 -7.13
C ASP A 253 35.50 -15.54 -7.31
N LYS A 254 36.41 -15.40 -6.34
CA LYS A 254 37.68 -16.11 -6.33
C LYS A 254 37.48 -17.62 -6.27
N VAL A 255 36.64 -18.11 -5.35
CA VAL A 255 36.35 -19.55 -5.21
C VAL A 255 35.71 -20.13 -6.47
N LEU A 256 34.80 -19.42 -7.11
CA LEU A 256 34.18 -19.87 -8.36
C LEU A 256 35.16 -19.91 -9.51
N THR A 257 35.99 -18.87 -9.64
CA THR A 257 37.06 -18.84 -10.65
C THR A 257 38.06 -19.97 -10.45
N ASP A 258 38.43 -20.28 -9.20
CA ASP A 258 39.35 -21.37 -8.87
C ASP A 258 38.73 -22.73 -9.18
N LYS A 259 37.42 -22.92 -8.93
CA LYS A 259 36.69 -24.13 -9.32
C LYS A 259 36.58 -24.29 -10.84
N GLU A 260 36.27 -23.22 -11.58
CA GLU A 260 36.22 -23.27 -13.05
C GLU A 260 37.58 -23.64 -13.64
N LYS A 261 38.68 -23.07 -13.11
CA LYS A 261 40.04 -23.43 -13.51
C LYS A 261 40.39 -24.88 -13.18
N ALA A 262 39.96 -25.39 -12.03
CA ALA A 262 40.17 -26.79 -11.66
C ALA A 262 39.40 -27.77 -12.57
N VAL A 263 38.19 -27.40 -13.01
CA VAL A 263 37.41 -28.18 -13.99
C VAL A 263 38.06 -28.15 -15.37
N ALA A 264 38.61 -26.99 -15.78
CA ALA A 264 39.33 -26.86 -17.05
C ALA A 264 40.70 -27.57 -17.07
N ALA A 265 41.28 -27.84 -15.89
CA ALA A 265 42.56 -28.54 -15.74
C ALA A 265 42.42 -30.06 -15.59
N ALA A 266 41.20 -30.62 -15.62
CA ALA A 266 41.01 -32.06 -15.65
C ALA A 266 41.46 -32.63 -17.02
N PRO A 267 42.34 -33.65 -17.06
CA PRO A 267 42.83 -34.19 -18.33
C PRO A 267 41.68 -34.79 -19.15
N ALA A 268 41.65 -34.47 -20.45
CA ALA A 268 40.72 -35.04 -21.41
C ALA A 268 40.90 -36.56 -21.44
N ALA A 269 39.90 -37.29 -20.94
CA ALA A 269 39.83 -38.72 -21.12
C ALA A 269 39.58 -39.03 -22.60
N ASP A 270 40.58 -39.68 -23.19
CA ASP A 270 40.65 -40.23 -24.53
C ASP A 270 39.36 -40.95 -24.96
N THR A 271 38.80 -40.58 -26.10
CA THR A 271 37.89 -41.44 -26.89
C THR A 271 38.03 -41.12 -28.37
N ALA A 272 39.18 -41.47 -28.93
CA ALA A 272 39.25 -41.80 -30.35
C ALA A 272 38.58 -43.17 -30.58
N LYS A 273 37.40 -43.20 -31.19
CA LYS A 273 37.02 -44.29 -32.08
C LYS A 273 36.08 -43.81 -33.18
N ALA A 274 36.63 -43.82 -34.39
CA ALA A 274 35.99 -43.47 -35.64
C ALA A 274 34.76 -44.34 -35.95
N THR A 275 33.73 -43.72 -36.53
CA THR A 275 32.95 -44.32 -37.60
C THR A 275 32.72 -43.28 -38.71
N THR A 276 33.20 -43.69 -39.87
CA THR A 276 33.13 -43.08 -41.21
C THR A 276 31.74 -42.59 -41.61
N ALA A 277 31.64 -41.34 -42.07
CA ALA A 277 30.47 -40.82 -42.78
C ALA A 277 30.64 -41.05 -44.29
N THR A 278 29.82 -41.92 -44.86
CA THR A 278 29.60 -42.06 -46.30
C THR A 278 28.81 -40.85 -46.82
N ALA A 279 29.19 -40.35 -47.99
CA ALA A 279 28.55 -39.24 -48.67
C ALA A 279 27.12 -39.58 -49.14
N GLY A 280 26.19 -38.64 -48.93
CA GLY A 280 24.85 -38.67 -49.53
C GLY A 280 23.78 -37.99 -48.69
N ASP A 281 23.68 -36.66 -48.77
CA ASP A 281 22.43 -35.97 -49.14
C ASP A 281 22.54 -34.45 -48.92
N SER A 282 22.54 -33.74 -50.03
CA SER A 282 22.49 -32.28 -50.12
C SER A 282 21.08 -31.78 -49.82
N SER A 283 20.72 -31.65 -48.54
CA SER A 283 19.51 -30.91 -48.12
C SER A 283 19.55 -30.38 -46.69
N SER A 284 20.72 -30.32 -46.04
CA SER A 284 20.80 -29.80 -44.67
C SER A 284 20.79 -28.26 -44.65
N LEU A 285 19.90 -27.70 -43.81
CA LEU A 285 19.77 -26.26 -43.53
C LEU A 285 21.11 -25.59 -43.15
N ALA A 286 22.10 -26.37 -42.71
CA ALA A 286 23.45 -25.91 -42.39
C ALA A 286 24.17 -25.25 -43.59
N ALA A 287 23.94 -25.73 -44.81
CA ALA A 287 24.55 -25.14 -46.01
C ALA A 287 23.84 -23.85 -46.47
N GLN A 288 22.56 -23.66 -46.10
CA GLN A 288 21.79 -22.45 -46.42
C GLN A 288 22.07 -21.29 -45.45
N LEU A 289 22.40 -21.58 -44.18
CA LEU A 289 22.83 -20.56 -43.22
C LEU A 289 24.21 -19.99 -43.55
N ALA A 290 25.10 -20.77 -44.16
CA ALA A 290 26.46 -20.33 -44.51
C ALA A 290 26.52 -19.33 -45.68
N LYS A 291 25.45 -19.19 -46.49
CA LYS A 291 25.45 -18.33 -47.69
C LYS A 291 24.77 -16.97 -47.52
N LYS A 292 24.19 -16.66 -46.36
CA LYS A 292 23.50 -15.38 -46.15
C LYS A 292 24.07 -14.64 -44.96
N THR A 293 25.16 -13.91 -45.16
CA THR A 293 25.41 -12.54 -44.65
C THR A 293 26.73 -12.01 -45.24
N PRO A 294 26.73 -11.07 -46.21
CA PRO A 294 27.87 -10.23 -46.46
C PRO A 294 27.93 -9.10 -45.41
N ALA A 295 29.16 -8.72 -45.07
CA ALA A 295 29.51 -7.75 -44.05
C ALA A 295 28.71 -6.44 -44.09
N SER A 296 28.15 -6.04 -42.94
CA SER A 296 27.86 -4.64 -42.62
C SER A 296 28.27 -4.37 -41.18
N LYS A 297 29.04 -3.30 -41.00
CA LYS A 297 29.55 -2.78 -39.74
C LYS A 297 28.39 -2.48 -38.78
N ALA A 298 28.31 -3.21 -37.66
CA ALA A 298 27.55 -2.80 -36.48
C ALA A 298 28.52 -2.65 -35.30
N LYS A 299 28.41 -1.52 -34.62
CA LYS A 299 29.20 -1.06 -33.47
C LYS A 299 29.22 -2.09 -32.34
N THR A 300 30.42 -2.33 -31.81
CA THR A 300 30.74 -2.56 -30.38
C THR A 300 29.60 -3.13 -29.53
N ASP A 301 29.34 -4.42 -29.67
CA ASP A 301 28.50 -5.17 -28.73
C ASP A 301 29.21 -5.35 -27.38
N SER A 302 28.42 -5.35 -26.33
CA SER A 302 28.73 -5.45 -24.89
C SER A 302 29.51 -6.71 -24.45
N THR A 303 30.05 -7.48 -25.37
CA THR A 303 30.75 -8.75 -25.12
C THR A 303 32.21 -8.58 -24.72
N THR A 304 32.81 -7.40 -24.91
CA THR A 304 34.19 -7.14 -24.44
C THR A 304 34.28 -6.75 -22.96
N ALA A 305 33.18 -6.33 -22.34
CA ALA A 305 33.14 -6.11 -20.88
C ALA A 305 33.00 -7.43 -20.09
N ALA A 306 32.47 -8.48 -20.71
CA ALA A 306 32.31 -9.81 -20.10
C ALA A 306 33.64 -10.59 -19.96
N GLN A 307 34.74 -10.09 -20.53
CA GLN A 307 36.08 -10.67 -20.35
C GLN A 307 36.87 -10.04 -19.20
N GLN A 308 36.36 -9.00 -18.55
CA GLN A 308 37.03 -8.34 -17.40
C GLN A 308 36.26 -8.47 -16.07
N GLY A 309 35.05 -9.04 -16.09
CA GLY A 309 34.30 -9.37 -14.86
C GLY A 309 34.63 -10.79 -14.39
N GLY A 310 34.80 -10.97 -13.09
CA GLY A 310 35.01 -12.28 -12.47
C GLY A 310 33.88 -13.28 -12.73
N ALA A 311 34.12 -14.58 -12.48
CA ALA A 311 33.17 -15.67 -12.76
C ALA A 311 31.75 -15.40 -12.22
N LEU A 312 31.61 -14.68 -11.10
CA LEU A 312 30.31 -14.29 -10.55
C LEU A 312 29.51 -13.34 -11.44
N THR A 313 30.17 -12.44 -12.18
CA THR A 313 29.49 -11.41 -12.97
C THR A 313 28.62 -12.02 -14.07
N ARG A 314 28.98 -13.20 -14.58
CA ARG A 314 28.21 -13.95 -15.59
C ARG A 314 26.85 -14.43 -15.09
N TYR A 315 26.68 -14.61 -13.79
CA TYR A 315 25.42 -15.04 -13.17
C TYR A 315 24.47 -13.88 -12.87
N PHE A 316 24.96 -12.64 -12.87
CA PHE A 316 24.17 -11.43 -12.58
C PHE A 316 23.87 -10.58 -13.80
N THR A 317 24.56 -10.80 -14.93
CA THR A 317 24.16 -10.27 -16.23
C THR A 317 23.16 -11.22 -16.88
N MET A 318 21.86 -10.95 -16.74
CA MET A 318 20.85 -11.56 -17.61
C MET A 318 21.04 -11.04 -19.05
N PRO A 319 20.74 -11.86 -20.09
CA PRO A 319 20.67 -11.38 -21.48
C PRO A 319 19.57 -10.35 -21.70
#